data_AF-A0A423PW31-F1
#
_entry.id   AF-A0A423PW31-F1
#
_cell.length_a   1.000
_cell.length_b   1.000
_cell.length_c   1.000
_cell.angle_alpha   90.00
_cell.angle_beta   90.00
_cell.angle_gamma   90.00
#
_symmetry.space_group_name_H-M   'P 1'
#
loop_
_entity.id
_entity.type
_entity.pdbx_description
1 polymer ?
#
loop_
_entity_poly.entity_id
_entity_poly.type
_entity_poly.pdbx_seq_one_letter_code
_entity_poly.pdbx_strand_id
1 'polypeptide(L)'
;MSFICRVLLPSLLAGLVTAMAGCTPPNMRASTPVAEPGATNTSSTPADPAAWIGRWHSADGATLDIRAQPGDNDYALVFHRPSRVAVTHEARATAGQLFYQAGTVQTALRPATGATSADASQRALTYCLATRPGNTIYCRRRDSADALALAHGAFVAVRQECEQAGQTETLVFDGQSLRHPGQAQCATRVISQQGMIYSLQASCIGPPASGPATANVVASTPDTHHLALTARGQDTRLYRYCATRSLPGPLQADTPD
;
A
#
# COMPACT_ATOMS: atom_id res chain seq x y z
N MET A 1 59.40 24.02 -24.25
CA MET A 1 60.48 23.95 -23.23
C MET A 1 59.85 23.41 -21.96
N SER A 2 60.32 22.41 -21.24
CA SER A 2 61.36 21.38 -21.41
C SER A 2 61.03 20.30 -20.38
N PHE A 3 61.43 19.08 -20.70
CA PHE A 3 61.45 17.90 -19.84
C PHE A 3 62.30 18.08 -18.56
N ILE A 4 62.20 17.07 -17.67
CA ILE A 4 63.28 16.32 -16.94
C ILE A 4 62.97 16.30 -15.42
N CYS A 5 62.58 15.18 -14.78
CA CYS A 5 63.22 13.86 -14.54
C CYS A 5 64.11 13.82 -13.28
N ARG A 6 63.75 12.89 -12.36
CA ARG A 6 64.55 12.08 -11.41
C ARG A 6 65.49 12.74 -10.38
N VAL A 7 65.54 12.16 -9.17
CA VAL A 7 66.65 11.32 -8.64
C VAL A 7 66.67 11.28 -7.09
N LEU A 8 66.60 10.03 -6.57
CA LEU A 8 67.27 9.39 -5.41
C LEU A 8 67.35 10.00 -3.98
N LEU A 9 66.92 9.15 -3.03
CA LEU A 9 67.41 8.85 -1.67
C LEU A 9 68.91 9.15 -1.38
N PRO A 10 69.32 9.44 -0.12
CA PRO A 10 69.64 8.36 0.83
C PRO A 10 69.45 8.64 2.36
N SER A 11 69.13 7.55 3.07
CA SER A 11 69.78 7.01 4.29
C SER A 11 69.88 7.76 5.64
N LEU A 12 69.31 7.08 6.65
CA LEU A 12 69.90 6.66 7.97
C LEU A 12 70.18 7.68 9.09
N LEU A 13 69.49 7.48 10.22
CA LEU A 13 69.98 7.41 11.63
C LEU A 13 68.77 7.12 12.54
N ALA A 14 68.53 5.88 12.98
CA ALA A 14 69.08 5.21 14.18
C ALA A 14 68.80 5.96 15.51
N GLY A 15 67.91 5.37 16.32
CA GLY A 15 67.65 5.76 17.70
C GLY A 15 66.78 4.73 18.41
N LEU A 16 67.42 3.78 19.11
CA LEU A 16 66.79 2.81 20.02
C LEU A 16 66.12 3.53 21.20
N VAL A 17 64.89 3.13 21.57
CA VAL A 17 64.53 2.89 22.98
C VAL A 17 63.61 1.68 23.08
N THR A 18 64.00 0.81 24.00
CA THR A 18 63.48 -0.52 24.32
C THR A 18 62.23 -0.46 25.20
N ALA A 19 61.41 -1.50 25.04
CA ALA A 19 60.45 -2.07 25.99
C ALA A 19 59.21 -1.23 26.33
N MET A 20 58.02 -1.79 26.03
CA MET A 20 57.16 -2.41 27.05
C MET A 20 56.24 -3.45 26.38
N ALA A 21 56.03 -4.53 27.11
CA ALA A 21 55.28 -5.72 26.74
C ALA A 21 53.78 -5.45 26.51
N GLY A 22 53.14 -6.34 25.74
CA GLY A 22 51.69 -6.53 25.77
C GLY A 22 51.03 -6.60 24.40
N CYS A 23 51.05 -7.78 23.79
CA CYS A 23 50.14 -8.10 22.69
C CYS A 23 48.69 -8.11 23.21
N THR A 24 47.85 -7.21 22.72
CA THR A 24 46.41 -7.48 22.57
C THR A 24 45.88 -6.64 21.40
N PRO A 25 45.37 -7.26 20.32
CA PRO A 25 44.72 -6.51 19.24
C PRO A 25 43.44 -5.82 19.74
N PRO A 26 43.00 -4.77 19.04
CA PRO A 26 41.90 -3.91 19.48
C PRO A 26 40.61 -4.72 19.60
N ASN A 27 39.96 -4.62 20.76
CA ASN A 27 38.57 -5.02 20.90
C ASN A 27 37.71 -3.97 20.17
N MET A 28 37.78 -3.96 18.83
CA MET A 28 36.69 -3.49 18.00
C MET A 28 35.53 -4.41 18.32
N ARG A 29 34.65 -3.97 19.24
CA ARG A 29 33.26 -4.37 19.17
C ARG A 29 32.79 -3.97 17.78
N ALA A 30 32.86 -4.93 16.86
CA ALA A 30 31.94 -4.97 15.75
C ALA A 30 30.57 -4.74 16.36
N SER A 31 29.92 -3.65 15.97
CA SER A 31 28.49 -3.52 16.15
C SER A 31 27.91 -4.81 15.59
N THR A 32 27.45 -5.70 16.46
CA THR A 32 26.53 -6.75 16.06
C THR A 32 25.48 -6.02 15.25
N PRO A 33 25.26 -6.37 13.97
CA PRO A 33 24.05 -5.94 13.30
C PRO A 33 22.95 -6.34 14.25
N VAL A 34 22.25 -5.34 14.81
CA VAL A 34 20.95 -5.59 15.41
C VAL A 34 20.23 -6.33 14.30
N ALA A 35 19.95 -7.62 14.55
CA ALA A 35 19.13 -8.38 13.65
C ALA A 35 17.86 -7.55 13.50
N GLU A 36 17.68 -6.94 12.31
CA GLU A 36 16.38 -6.50 11.87
C GLU A 36 15.43 -7.65 12.22
N PRO A 37 14.30 -7.39 12.87
CA PRO A 37 13.26 -8.39 13.02
C PRO A 37 13.03 -8.97 11.63
N GLY A 38 13.44 -10.23 11.46
CA GLY A 38 13.46 -10.88 10.17
C GLY A 38 12.09 -10.71 9.54
N ALA A 39 12.06 -10.06 8.38
CA ALA A 39 10.90 -10.05 7.53
C ALA A 39 10.65 -11.49 7.09
N THR A 40 9.94 -12.26 7.90
CA THR A 40 9.26 -13.50 7.51
C THR A 40 8.08 -13.12 6.60
N ASN A 41 8.39 -12.50 5.47
CA ASN A 41 7.41 -12.03 4.48
C ASN A 41 7.51 -12.88 3.21
N THR A 42 7.38 -14.20 3.35
CA THR A 42 6.95 -15.09 2.26
C THR A 42 5.50 -15.51 2.47
N SER A 43 4.65 -14.57 2.90
CA SER A 43 3.20 -14.79 2.89
C SER A 43 2.74 -14.74 1.44
N SER A 44 2.52 -15.92 0.86
CA SER A 44 1.71 -16.09 -0.35
C SER A 44 0.29 -15.60 -0.11
N THR A 45 -0.45 -15.31 -1.18
CA THR A 45 -1.89 -15.04 -1.09
C THR A 45 -2.59 -16.20 -0.38
N PRO A 46 -3.33 -15.94 0.73
CA PRO A 46 -4.08 -16.97 1.42
C PRO A 46 -5.06 -17.66 0.49
N ALA A 47 -5.35 -18.95 0.72
CA ALA A 47 -6.40 -19.64 -0.02
C ALA A 47 -7.81 -19.26 0.45
N ASP A 48 -7.95 -18.36 1.42
CA ASP A 48 -9.25 -17.88 1.92
C ASP A 48 -9.72 -16.65 1.12
N PRO A 49 -10.82 -16.74 0.35
CA PRO A 49 -11.33 -15.63 -0.44
C PRO A 49 -11.79 -14.42 0.38
N ALA A 50 -12.12 -14.59 1.67
CA ALA A 50 -12.45 -13.47 2.54
C ALA A 50 -11.23 -12.53 2.75
N ALA A 51 -10.01 -13.08 2.69
CA ALA A 51 -8.78 -12.31 2.73
C ALA A 51 -8.53 -11.54 1.43
N TRP A 52 -9.25 -11.85 0.33
CA TRP A 52 -9.02 -11.22 -0.97
C TRP A 52 -9.81 -9.96 -1.21
N ILE A 53 -10.74 -9.65 -0.31
CA ILE A 53 -11.54 -8.44 -0.38
C ILE A 53 -10.64 -7.20 -0.52
N GLY A 54 -11.08 -6.16 -1.21
CA GLY A 54 -10.30 -4.97 -1.51
C GLY A 54 -9.85 -4.88 -2.97
N ARG A 55 -8.96 -3.93 -3.25
CA ARG A 55 -8.46 -3.65 -4.60
C ARG A 55 -7.16 -4.40 -4.94
N TRP A 56 -7.04 -4.78 -6.20
CA TRP A 56 -5.89 -5.43 -6.81
C TRP A 56 -5.57 -4.80 -8.16
N HIS A 57 -4.30 -4.84 -8.56
CA HIS A 57 -3.80 -4.16 -9.75
C HIS A 57 -3.14 -5.14 -10.72
N SER A 58 -3.48 -5.06 -12.01
CA SER A 58 -2.79 -5.79 -13.07
C SER A 58 -1.70 -4.94 -13.72
N ALA A 59 -0.79 -5.60 -14.43
CA ALA A 59 0.36 -4.98 -15.09
C ALA A 59 -0.03 -3.96 -16.19
N ASP A 60 -1.21 -4.12 -16.78
CA ASP A 60 -1.75 -3.26 -17.84
C ASP A 60 -2.53 -2.04 -17.31
N GLY A 61 -2.49 -1.82 -15.98
CA GLY A 61 -3.19 -0.72 -15.33
C GLY A 61 -4.69 -0.97 -15.08
N ALA A 62 -5.20 -2.17 -15.37
CA ALA A 62 -6.53 -2.56 -14.93
C ALA A 62 -6.55 -2.79 -13.40
N THR A 63 -7.73 -2.67 -12.80
CA THR A 63 -7.93 -3.01 -11.38
C THR A 63 -9.07 -4.00 -11.20
N LEU A 64 -8.99 -4.74 -10.10
CA LEU A 64 -10.02 -5.67 -9.66
C LEU A 64 -10.38 -5.30 -8.22
N ASP A 65 -11.63 -4.88 -8.02
CA ASP A 65 -12.20 -4.68 -6.68
C ASP A 65 -13.01 -5.92 -6.31
N ILE A 66 -12.65 -6.56 -5.19
CA ILE A 66 -13.35 -7.72 -4.63
C ILE A 66 -14.13 -7.26 -3.40
N ARG A 67 -15.44 -7.55 -3.36
CA ARG A 67 -16.33 -7.16 -2.26
C ARG A 67 -17.10 -8.36 -1.76
N ALA A 68 -17.32 -8.47 -0.45
CA ALA A 68 -18.29 -9.40 0.09
C ALA A 68 -19.72 -8.96 -0.29
N GLN A 69 -20.61 -9.91 -0.54
CA GLN A 69 -22.04 -9.67 -0.72
C GLN A 69 -22.85 -10.24 0.45
N PRO A 70 -24.12 -9.85 0.60
CA PRO A 70 -25.04 -10.50 1.52
C PRO A 70 -25.26 -11.97 1.14
N GLY A 71 -24.53 -12.87 1.79
CA GLY A 71 -24.57 -14.30 1.53
C GLY A 71 -23.27 -14.96 1.96
N ASP A 72 -23.36 -16.13 2.59
CA ASP A 72 -22.17 -16.90 2.93
C ASP A 72 -21.47 -17.33 1.64
N ASN A 73 -20.23 -16.87 1.47
CA ASN A 73 -19.37 -17.15 0.31
C ASN A 73 -19.74 -16.44 -1.00
N ASP A 74 -20.58 -15.40 -0.97
CA ASP A 74 -20.91 -14.62 -2.17
C ASP A 74 -20.11 -13.31 -2.25
N TYR A 75 -19.64 -12.98 -3.45
CA TYR A 75 -18.72 -11.87 -3.71
C TYR A 75 -19.10 -11.12 -4.99
N ALA A 76 -18.79 -9.82 -5.03
CA ALA A 76 -18.80 -9.02 -6.24
C ALA A 76 -17.35 -8.83 -6.72
N LEU A 77 -17.10 -9.14 -7.99
CA LEU A 77 -15.85 -8.87 -8.67
C LEU A 77 -16.06 -7.71 -9.65
N VAL A 78 -15.47 -6.57 -9.40
CA VAL A 78 -15.58 -5.40 -10.28
C VAL A 78 -14.25 -5.20 -11.00
N PHE A 79 -14.22 -5.50 -12.29
CA PHE A 79 -13.05 -5.33 -13.13
C PHE A 79 -13.09 -3.95 -13.80
N HIS A 80 -12.13 -3.11 -13.49
CA HIS A 80 -11.97 -1.79 -14.10
C HIS A 80 -10.88 -1.87 -15.17
N ARG A 81 -11.28 -1.76 -16.44
CA ARG A 81 -10.33 -1.71 -17.55
C ARG A 81 -9.77 -0.30 -17.73
N PRO A 82 -8.59 -0.13 -18.35
CA PRO A 82 -8.06 1.19 -18.70
C PRO A 82 -9.02 2.04 -19.54
N SER A 83 -9.93 1.41 -20.28
CA SER A 83 -11.02 2.06 -21.03
C SER A 83 -12.13 2.65 -20.15
N ARG A 84 -11.99 2.64 -18.82
CA ARG A 84 -12.91 3.15 -17.78
C ARG A 84 -14.30 2.49 -17.72
N VAL A 85 -14.53 1.41 -18.46
CA VAL A 85 -15.74 0.60 -18.27
C VAL A 85 -15.48 -0.42 -17.16
N ALA A 86 -16.27 -0.32 -16.09
CA ALA A 86 -16.30 -1.31 -15.03
C ALA A 86 -17.25 -2.45 -15.42
N VAL A 87 -16.78 -3.69 -15.25
CA VAL A 87 -17.60 -4.89 -15.45
C VAL A 87 -17.71 -5.62 -14.13
N THR A 88 -18.95 -5.82 -13.67
CA THR A 88 -19.24 -6.52 -12.41
C THR A 88 -19.65 -7.96 -12.71
N HIS A 89 -19.08 -8.89 -11.95
CA HIS A 89 -19.49 -10.28 -11.92
C HIS A 89 -19.84 -10.69 -10.50
N GLU A 90 -20.92 -11.46 -10.36
CA GLU A 90 -21.18 -12.21 -9.15
C GLU A 90 -20.27 -13.43 -9.11
N ALA A 91 -19.68 -13.68 -7.95
CA ALA A 91 -18.75 -14.77 -7.75
C ALA A 91 -19.05 -15.53 -6.46
N ARG A 92 -18.77 -16.82 -6.47
CA ARG A 92 -18.96 -17.69 -5.31
C ARG A 92 -17.66 -18.34 -4.88
N ALA A 93 -17.38 -18.32 -3.59
CA ALA A 93 -16.22 -19.01 -3.02
C ALA A 93 -16.46 -20.52 -2.94
N THR A 94 -15.51 -21.30 -3.47
CA THR A 94 -15.49 -22.75 -3.35
C THR A 94 -14.04 -23.23 -3.40
N ALA A 95 -13.64 -24.08 -2.45
CA ALA A 95 -12.30 -24.68 -2.39
C ALA A 95 -11.14 -23.67 -2.55
N GLY A 96 -11.28 -22.50 -1.91
CA GLY A 96 -10.27 -21.44 -1.94
C GLY A 96 -10.09 -20.76 -3.30
N GLN A 97 -11.16 -20.72 -4.10
CA GLN A 97 -11.26 -20.02 -5.38
C GLN A 97 -12.57 -19.23 -5.44
N LEU A 98 -12.61 -18.16 -6.23
CA LEU A 98 -13.83 -17.45 -6.57
C LEU A 98 -14.23 -17.78 -8.01
N PHE A 99 -15.38 -18.44 -8.19
CA PHE A 99 -15.90 -18.79 -9.51
C PHE A 99 -16.93 -17.76 -9.96
N TYR A 100 -16.83 -17.32 -11.21
CA TYR A 100 -17.73 -16.35 -11.83
C TYR A 100 -17.94 -16.64 -13.31
N GLN A 101 -19.01 -16.11 -13.90
CA GLN A 101 -19.27 -16.23 -15.34
C GLN A 101 -18.82 -14.97 -16.08
N ALA A 102 -17.94 -15.12 -17.06
CA ALA A 102 -17.53 -14.08 -17.99
C ALA A 102 -18.08 -14.39 -19.39
N GLY A 103 -19.26 -13.84 -19.69
CA GLY A 103 -20.02 -14.26 -20.87
C GLY A 103 -20.45 -15.72 -20.74
N THR A 104 -20.09 -16.56 -21.71
CA THR A 104 -20.38 -18.01 -21.70
C THR A 104 -19.31 -18.86 -21.01
N VAL A 105 -18.21 -18.23 -20.56
CA VAL A 105 -17.05 -18.95 -20.02
C VAL A 105 -17.09 -18.89 -18.50
N GLN A 106 -17.11 -20.07 -17.86
CA GLN A 106 -16.86 -20.17 -16.42
C GLN A 106 -15.39 -19.85 -16.14
N THR A 107 -15.17 -18.88 -15.27
CA THR A 107 -13.85 -18.36 -14.92
C THR A 107 -13.63 -18.49 -13.42
N ALA A 108 -12.38 -18.63 -13.01
CA ALA A 108 -12.01 -18.68 -11.59
C ALA A 108 -10.90 -17.68 -11.28
N LEU A 109 -10.97 -17.05 -10.10
CA LEU A 109 -9.85 -16.39 -9.44
C LEU A 109 -9.27 -17.33 -8.39
N ARG A 110 -7.94 -17.37 -8.33
CA ARG A 110 -7.19 -18.23 -7.40
C ARG A 110 -5.93 -17.53 -6.92
N PRO A 111 -5.33 -17.98 -5.81
CA PRO A 111 -4.00 -17.55 -5.40
C PRO A 111 -2.97 -17.73 -6.51
N ALA A 112 -2.12 -16.73 -6.66
CA ALA A 112 -0.99 -16.73 -7.58
C ALA A 112 0.19 -15.97 -6.96
N THR A 113 1.29 -15.91 -7.71
CA THR A 113 2.43 -15.05 -7.38
C THR A 113 2.73 -14.14 -8.55
N GLY A 114 3.39 -13.02 -8.28
CA GLY A 114 3.80 -12.08 -9.30
C GLY A 114 4.89 -12.62 -10.22
N ALA A 115 5.55 -13.73 -9.85
CA ALA A 115 6.68 -14.31 -10.59
C ALA A 115 6.35 -14.61 -12.07
N THR A 116 5.08 -14.90 -12.38
CA THR A 116 4.61 -15.13 -13.76
C THR A 116 4.10 -13.86 -14.46
N SER A 117 4.18 -12.70 -13.82
CA SER A 117 3.78 -11.41 -14.41
C SER A 117 4.83 -10.90 -15.40
N ALA A 118 4.36 -10.35 -16.50
CA ALA A 118 5.21 -9.70 -17.50
C ALA A 118 5.85 -8.41 -16.96
N ASP A 119 5.23 -7.76 -15.96
CA ASP A 119 5.74 -6.52 -15.35
C ASP A 119 6.72 -6.82 -14.21
N ALA A 120 7.92 -6.25 -14.32
CA ALA A 120 8.97 -6.36 -13.31
C ALA A 120 8.55 -5.84 -11.94
N SER A 121 7.71 -4.79 -11.87
CA SER A 121 7.22 -4.22 -10.61
C SER A 121 6.34 -5.22 -9.85
N GLN A 122 5.59 -6.06 -10.58
CA GLN A 122 4.73 -7.08 -10.02
C GLN A 122 5.48 -8.38 -9.71
N ARG A 123 6.58 -8.70 -10.41
CA ARG A 123 7.35 -9.92 -10.18
C ARG A 123 7.85 -10.09 -8.75
N ALA A 124 8.12 -8.99 -8.06
CA ALA A 124 8.53 -8.98 -6.67
C ALA A 124 7.38 -9.21 -5.67
N LEU A 125 6.12 -9.11 -6.11
CA LEU A 125 4.95 -9.24 -5.25
C LEU A 125 4.54 -10.71 -5.06
N THR A 126 4.32 -11.11 -3.82
CA THR A 126 3.86 -12.47 -3.45
C THR A 126 2.36 -12.56 -3.24
N TYR A 127 1.69 -11.40 -3.14
CA TYR A 127 0.27 -11.29 -2.88
C TYR A 127 -0.45 -10.97 -4.20
N CYS A 128 -0.72 -12.02 -4.97
CA CYS A 128 -1.39 -11.95 -6.27
C CYS A 128 -2.54 -12.95 -6.41
N LEU A 129 -3.45 -12.65 -7.33
CA LEU A 129 -4.53 -13.51 -7.82
C LEU A 129 -4.38 -13.69 -9.32
N ALA A 130 -4.76 -14.86 -9.84
CA ALA A 130 -4.80 -15.10 -11.29
C ALA A 130 -6.18 -15.57 -11.73
N THR A 131 -6.61 -15.09 -12.90
CA THR A 131 -7.80 -15.61 -13.59
C THR A 131 -7.49 -16.91 -14.32
N ARG A 132 -8.49 -17.78 -14.50
CA ARG A 132 -8.42 -18.98 -15.35
C ARG A 132 -9.69 -19.10 -16.20
N PRO A 133 -9.59 -19.30 -17.53
CA PRO A 133 -8.37 -19.62 -18.30
C PRO A 133 -7.50 -18.40 -18.68
N GLY A 134 -7.93 -17.17 -18.43
CA GLY A 134 -7.29 -15.95 -18.94
C GLY A 134 -5.86 -15.66 -18.44
N ASN A 135 -5.43 -16.25 -17.32
CA ASN A 135 -4.12 -16.05 -16.70
C ASN A 135 -3.73 -14.58 -16.44
N THR A 136 -4.67 -13.64 -16.46
CA THR A 136 -4.45 -12.26 -16.02
C THR A 136 -4.13 -12.27 -14.53
N ILE A 137 -3.04 -11.61 -14.15
CA ILE A 137 -2.55 -11.52 -12.78
C ILE A 137 -2.90 -10.16 -12.20
N TYR A 138 -3.44 -10.17 -10.99
CA TYR A 138 -3.71 -8.97 -10.19
C TYR A 138 -2.92 -9.09 -8.89
N CYS A 139 -2.08 -8.12 -8.59
CA CYS A 139 -1.25 -8.09 -7.40
C CYS A 139 -1.58 -6.86 -6.54
N ARG A 140 -1.25 -6.93 -5.25
CA ARG A 140 -1.30 -5.78 -4.34
C ARG A 140 -0.20 -5.89 -3.29
N ARG A 141 0.09 -4.78 -2.60
CA ARG A 141 0.94 -4.83 -1.41
C ARG A 141 0.05 -5.06 -0.18
N ARG A 142 0.38 -6.06 0.64
CA ARG A 142 -0.42 -6.39 1.82
C ARG A 142 -0.49 -5.24 2.84
N ASP A 143 0.55 -4.41 2.87
CA ASP A 143 0.75 -3.38 3.86
C ASP A 143 0.63 -1.96 3.30
N SER A 144 0.01 -1.78 2.14
CA SER A 144 -0.31 -0.46 1.59
C SER A 144 -1.82 -0.23 1.63
N ALA A 145 -2.24 1.04 1.66
CA ALA A 145 -3.64 1.39 1.52
C ALA A 145 -4.18 1.21 0.09
N ASP A 146 -3.35 0.72 -0.84
CA ASP A 146 -3.76 0.29 -2.19
C ASP A 146 -4.84 -0.80 -2.17
N ALA A 147 -4.92 -1.59 -1.10
CA ALA A 147 -5.96 -2.58 -0.88
C ALA A 147 -7.35 -1.98 -0.58
N LEU A 148 -7.44 -0.69 -0.24
CA LEU A 148 -8.72 -0.01 -0.05
C LEU A 148 -9.44 0.08 -1.39
N ALA A 149 -10.63 -0.50 -1.47
CA ALA A 149 -11.47 -0.42 -2.66
C ALA A 149 -12.18 0.95 -2.73
N LEU A 150 -11.41 2.05 -2.74
CA LEU A 150 -11.88 3.44 -2.80
C LEU A 150 -11.51 4.07 -4.14
N ALA A 151 -12.38 4.89 -4.71
CA ALA A 151 -12.03 5.70 -5.88
C ALA A 151 -10.88 6.67 -5.54
N HIS A 152 -10.00 6.94 -6.50
CA HIS A 152 -9.02 8.00 -6.35
C HIS A 152 -9.75 9.35 -6.32
N GLY A 153 -9.38 10.21 -5.39
CA GLY A 153 -9.96 11.54 -5.25
C GLY A 153 -10.33 11.90 -3.81
N ALA A 154 -11.32 12.79 -3.67
CA ALA A 154 -11.71 13.35 -2.38
C ALA A 154 -12.94 12.66 -1.78
N PHE A 155 -12.91 12.50 -0.45
CA PHE A 155 -13.95 11.98 0.39
C PHE A 155 -14.32 13.03 1.43
N VAL A 156 -15.51 13.60 1.30
CA VAL A 156 -16.01 14.68 2.15
C VAL A 156 -16.98 14.12 3.17
N ALA A 157 -16.89 14.59 4.41
CA ALA A 157 -17.79 14.20 5.49
C ALA A 157 -19.27 14.34 5.06
N VAL A 158 -20.11 13.35 5.34
CA VAL A 158 -21.50 13.28 4.82
C VAL A 158 -22.40 14.45 5.20
N ARG A 159 -22.06 15.19 6.26
CA ARG A 159 -22.82 16.38 6.71
C ARG A 159 -22.41 17.67 6.00
N GLN A 160 -21.39 17.63 5.15
CA GLN A 160 -20.83 18.80 4.47
C GLN A 160 -21.06 18.68 2.97
N GLU A 161 -21.49 19.74 2.31
CA GLU A 161 -21.61 19.76 0.84
C GLU A 161 -20.23 19.76 0.17
N CYS A 162 -20.09 19.06 -0.96
CA CYS A 162 -18.81 18.96 -1.67
C CYS A 162 -18.22 20.34 -1.98
N GLU A 163 -19.07 21.28 -2.44
CA GLU A 163 -18.69 22.64 -2.85
C GLU A 163 -18.34 23.56 -1.68
N GLN A 164 -18.65 23.13 -0.46
CA GLN A 164 -18.41 23.90 0.77
C GLN A 164 -17.43 23.17 1.70
N ALA A 165 -16.81 22.09 1.24
CA ALA A 165 -15.95 21.26 2.06
C ALA A 165 -14.71 22.02 2.53
N GLY A 166 -14.39 21.92 3.82
CA GLY A 166 -13.12 22.37 4.36
C GLY A 166 -12.05 21.28 4.31
N GLN A 167 -10.80 21.65 4.59
CA GLN A 167 -9.68 20.71 4.67
C GLN A 167 -9.89 19.67 5.78
N THR A 168 -10.50 20.04 6.90
CA THR A 168 -10.72 19.18 8.07
C THR A 168 -11.86 18.17 7.88
N GLU A 169 -12.75 18.42 6.94
CA GLU A 169 -13.88 17.55 6.58
C GLU A 169 -13.57 16.66 5.37
N THR A 170 -12.41 16.87 4.74
CA THR A 170 -12.01 16.20 3.50
C THR A 170 -10.85 15.26 3.75
N LEU A 171 -10.95 14.06 3.21
CA LEU A 171 -9.84 13.12 3.03
C LEU A 171 -9.57 12.96 1.54
N VAL A 172 -8.31 12.81 1.17
CA VAL A 172 -7.87 12.50 -0.20
C VAL A 172 -7.32 11.09 -0.19
N PHE A 173 -7.74 10.29 -1.15
CA PHE A 173 -7.19 8.97 -1.46
C PHE A 173 -6.52 9.00 -2.83
N ASP A 174 -5.22 8.69 -2.90
CA ASP A 174 -4.45 8.69 -4.14
C ASP A 174 -4.16 7.30 -4.70
N GLY A 175 -4.86 6.29 -4.18
CA GLY A 175 -4.59 4.88 -4.49
C GLY A 175 -3.52 4.25 -3.62
N GLN A 176 -2.84 5.00 -2.75
CA GLN A 176 -1.80 4.45 -1.88
C GLN A 176 -1.89 4.94 -0.44
N SER A 177 -2.51 6.10 -0.23
CA SER A 177 -2.58 6.77 1.06
C SER A 177 -3.91 7.49 1.22
N LEU A 178 -4.38 7.55 2.46
CA LEU A 178 -5.53 8.33 2.86
C LEU A 178 -4.99 9.49 3.72
N ARG A 179 -5.36 10.73 3.43
CA ARG A 179 -4.78 11.91 4.09
C ARG A 179 -5.72 13.10 4.09
N HIS A 180 -5.48 14.09 4.94
CA HIS A 180 -6.12 15.40 4.74
C HIS A 180 -5.40 16.19 3.62
N PRO A 181 -6.11 17.14 2.97
CA PRO A 181 -5.50 18.13 2.07
C PRO A 181 -4.29 18.83 2.72
N GLY A 182 -3.29 19.20 1.93
CA GLY A 182 -2.03 19.79 2.39
C GLY A 182 -1.07 18.84 3.13
N GLN A 183 -1.44 17.58 3.38
CA GLN A 183 -0.59 16.60 4.09
C GLN A 183 0.08 15.59 3.14
N ALA A 184 0.80 16.08 2.14
CA ALA A 184 1.43 15.23 1.11
C ALA A 184 2.44 14.20 1.68
N GLN A 185 3.01 14.45 2.85
CA GLN A 185 3.94 13.53 3.53
C GLN A 185 3.23 12.48 4.39
N CYS A 186 1.90 12.40 4.37
CA CYS A 186 1.15 11.39 5.11
C CYS A 186 1.32 10.01 4.47
N ALA A 187 1.72 9.03 5.29
CA ALA A 187 1.73 7.63 4.91
C ALA A 187 0.58 6.89 5.60
N THR A 188 -0.08 6.01 4.86
CA THR A 188 -1.09 5.07 5.39
C THR A 188 -0.66 3.65 5.11
N ARG A 189 -0.58 2.85 6.16
CA ARG A 189 -0.19 1.45 6.10
C ARG A 189 -1.35 0.58 6.56
N VAL A 190 -1.72 -0.46 5.80
CA VAL A 190 -2.66 -1.46 6.29
C VAL A 190 -1.93 -2.40 7.24
N ILE A 191 -2.38 -2.48 8.49
CA ILE A 191 -1.82 -3.40 9.50
C ILE A 191 -2.62 -4.71 9.52
N SER A 192 -3.94 -4.61 9.37
CA SER A 192 -4.81 -5.77 9.29
C SER A 192 -6.04 -5.48 8.44
N GLN A 193 -6.64 -6.55 7.94
CA GLN A 193 -7.84 -6.50 7.14
C GLN A 193 -8.75 -7.66 7.50
N GLN A 194 -10.04 -7.38 7.65
CA GLN A 194 -11.10 -8.36 7.75
C GLN A 194 -12.28 -7.91 6.89
N GLY A 195 -12.45 -8.51 5.72
CA GLY A 195 -13.42 -8.05 4.74
C GLY A 195 -13.16 -6.60 4.31
N MET A 196 -14.19 -5.75 4.32
CA MET A 196 -14.09 -4.32 4.00
C MET A 196 -13.65 -3.47 5.21
N ILE A 197 -13.22 -4.09 6.32
CA ILE A 197 -12.74 -3.40 7.53
C ILE A 197 -11.22 -3.49 7.56
N TYR A 198 -10.57 -2.33 7.63
CA TYR A 198 -9.13 -2.18 7.57
C TYR A 198 -8.63 -1.48 8.83
N SER A 199 -7.66 -2.07 9.51
CA SER A 199 -6.89 -1.34 10.53
C SER A 199 -5.71 -0.67 9.85
N LEU A 200 -5.67 0.65 9.90
CA LEU A 200 -4.65 1.46 9.26
C LEU A 200 -3.74 2.07 10.31
N GLN A 201 -2.43 2.07 10.06
CA GLN A 201 -1.48 2.98 10.67
C GLN A 201 -1.42 4.23 9.80
N ALA A 202 -1.81 5.38 10.33
CA ALA A 202 -1.72 6.64 9.60
C ALA A 202 -0.82 7.61 10.35
N SER A 203 0.12 8.24 9.66
CA SER A 203 1.01 9.24 10.27
C SER A 203 0.33 10.59 10.53
N CYS A 204 -0.80 10.86 9.87
CA CYS A 204 -1.46 12.17 9.95
C CYS A 204 -3.01 12.12 10.00
N ILE A 205 -3.63 10.93 9.92
CA ILE A 205 -5.08 10.78 10.08
C ILE A 205 -5.37 10.58 11.57
N GLY A 206 -5.56 11.67 12.32
CA GLY A 206 -5.81 11.63 13.76
C GLY A 206 -6.29 12.99 14.32
N PRO A 207 -6.70 13.05 15.61
CA PRO A 207 -7.13 14.29 16.23
C PRO A 207 -6.05 15.38 16.15
N PRO A 208 -6.40 16.63 15.83
CA PRO A 208 -5.42 17.71 15.69
C PRO A 208 -5.02 18.23 17.09
N ALA A 209 -4.13 17.55 17.82
CA ALA A 209 -3.67 18.09 19.12
C ALA A 209 -2.32 17.59 19.71
N SER A 210 -1.55 16.67 19.11
CA SER A 210 -0.38 16.09 19.82
C SER A 210 0.92 15.92 19.01
N GLY A 211 1.07 16.59 17.87
CA GLY A 211 2.29 16.52 17.04
C GLY A 211 2.29 15.32 16.08
N PRO A 212 3.45 14.95 15.48
CA PRO A 212 3.54 13.84 14.53
C PRO A 212 3.28 12.52 15.27
N ALA A 213 2.02 12.09 15.29
CA ALA A 213 1.58 10.90 15.98
C ALA A 213 1.00 9.92 14.96
N THR A 214 1.63 8.75 14.83
CA THR A 214 1.01 7.60 14.16
C THR A 214 -0.20 7.17 14.97
N ALA A 215 -1.38 7.25 14.36
CA ALA A 215 -2.62 6.78 14.92
C ALA A 215 -3.04 5.47 14.25
N ASN A 216 -3.55 4.53 15.04
CA ASN A 216 -4.29 3.40 14.51
C ASN A 216 -5.74 3.83 14.32
N VAL A 217 -6.21 3.75 13.09
CA VAL A 217 -7.59 4.07 12.72
C VAL A 217 -8.23 2.86 12.07
N VAL A 218 -9.53 2.70 12.26
CA VAL A 218 -10.31 1.67 11.57
C VAL A 218 -11.04 2.34 10.42
N ALA A 219 -10.78 1.87 9.21
CA ALA A 219 -11.51 2.27 8.00
C ALA A 219 -12.46 1.16 7.58
N SER A 220 -13.68 1.51 7.20
CA SER A 220 -14.61 0.62 6.51
C SER A 220 -15.00 1.23 5.18
N THR A 221 -14.85 0.48 4.09
CA THR A 221 -15.11 0.95 2.73
C THR A 221 -16.26 0.13 2.14
N PRO A 222 -17.54 0.42 2.42
CA PRO A 222 -18.64 -0.40 1.92
C PRO A 222 -18.70 -0.47 0.39
N ASP A 223 -18.24 0.58 -0.28
CA ASP A 223 -18.03 0.62 -1.72
C ASP A 223 -16.91 1.62 -2.09
N THR A 224 -16.73 1.88 -3.38
CA THR A 224 -15.71 2.81 -3.91
C THR A 224 -15.93 4.28 -3.59
N HIS A 225 -17.13 4.67 -3.20
CA HIS A 225 -17.53 6.05 -3.01
C HIS A 225 -17.87 6.39 -1.56
N HIS A 226 -17.81 5.42 -0.64
CA HIS A 226 -18.15 5.63 0.75
C HIS A 226 -17.06 5.09 1.66
N LEU A 227 -16.77 5.86 2.71
CA LEU A 227 -15.75 5.55 3.70
C LEU A 227 -16.28 5.89 5.08
N ALA A 228 -16.19 4.95 6.01
CA ALA A 228 -16.33 5.21 7.43
C ALA A 228 -14.95 5.14 8.09
N LEU A 229 -14.62 6.11 8.92
CA LEU A 229 -13.35 6.18 9.62
C LEU A 229 -13.58 6.37 11.12
N THR A 230 -13.02 5.46 11.91
CA THR A 230 -13.06 5.51 13.38
C THR A 230 -11.63 5.70 13.88
N ALA A 231 -11.32 6.91 14.33
CA ALA A 231 -10.08 7.16 15.04
C ALA A 231 -10.19 6.68 16.50
N ARG A 232 -9.08 6.29 17.11
CA ARG A 232 -9.06 5.78 18.49
C ARG A 232 -9.69 6.79 19.46
N GLY A 233 -10.70 6.34 20.21
CA GLY A 233 -11.38 7.17 21.21
C GLY A 233 -12.22 8.30 20.61
N GLN A 234 -12.62 8.19 19.34
CA GLN A 234 -13.48 9.14 18.65
C GLN A 234 -14.68 8.43 18.05
N ASP A 235 -15.74 9.19 17.75
CA ASP A 235 -16.88 8.69 17.01
C ASP A 235 -16.51 8.36 15.57
N THR A 236 -17.25 7.43 14.98
CA THR A 236 -17.11 7.07 13.58
C THR A 236 -17.58 8.22 12.70
N ARG A 237 -16.69 8.72 11.82
CA ARG A 237 -17.01 9.74 10.83
C ARG A 237 -17.27 9.08 9.48
N LEU A 238 -18.36 9.49 8.83
CA LEU A 238 -18.75 8.99 7.53
C LEU A 238 -18.37 10.00 6.46
N TYR A 239 -17.83 9.53 5.34
CA TYR A 239 -17.41 10.30 4.19
C TYR A 239 -18.02 9.73 2.91
N ARG A 240 -18.29 10.61 1.95
CA ARG A 240 -18.71 10.27 0.59
C ARG A 240 -17.74 10.85 -0.42
N TYR A 241 -17.60 10.18 -1.54
CA TYR A 241 -16.79 10.65 -2.66
C TYR A 241 -17.38 11.92 -3.27
N CYS A 242 -16.51 12.88 -3.54
CA CYS A 242 -16.81 14.08 -4.31
C CYS A 242 -15.85 14.14 -5.50
N ALA A 243 -16.40 14.33 -6.69
CA ALA A 243 -15.58 14.57 -7.88
C ALA A 243 -14.75 15.85 -7.69
N THR A 244 -13.49 15.85 -8.13
CA THR A 244 -12.54 16.97 -7.93
C THR A 244 -13.15 18.32 -8.32
N ARG A 245 -13.82 18.40 -9.48
CA ARG A 245 -14.48 19.62 -9.99
C ARG A 245 -15.58 20.19 -9.08
N SER A 246 -16.12 19.40 -8.16
CA SER A 246 -17.18 19.78 -7.23
C SER A 246 -16.63 20.28 -5.89
N LEU A 247 -15.31 20.32 -5.71
CA LEU A 247 -14.66 20.82 -4.50
C LEU A 247 -14.33 22.31 -4.63
N PRO A 248 -14.17 23.05 -3.52
CA PRO A 248 -13.55 24.37 -3.53
C PRO A 248 -12.16 24.37 -4.18
N GLY A 249 -11.83 25.45 -4.89
CA GLY A 249 -10.56 25.60 -5.63
C GLY A 249 -9.30 25.16 -4.87
N PRO A 250 -9.10 25.53 -3.59
CA PRO A 250 -7.94 25.09 -2.81
C PRO A 250 -7.83 23.57 -2.65
N LEU A 251 -8.96 22.85 -2.59
CA LEU A 251 -8.99 21.39 -2.44
C LEU A 251 -8.80 20.66 -3.76
N GLN A 252 -9.12 21.30 -4.89
CA GLN A 252 -8.91 20.72 -6.21
C GLN A 252 -7.42 20.46 -6.47
N ALA A 253 -6.55 21.39 -6.06
CA ALA A 253 -5.10 21.30 -6.26
C ALA A 253 -4.44 20.15 -5.49
N ASP A 254 -5.06 19.69 -4.39
CA ASP A 254 -4.55 18.61 -3.54
C ASP A 254 -5.10 17.23 -3.92
N THR A 255 -6.00 17.16 -4.90
CA THR A 255 -6.69 15.94 -5.30
C THR A 255 -6.08 15.40 -6.60
N PRO A 256 -5.69 14.10 -6.66
CA PRO A 256 -5.22 13.49 -7.89
C PRO A 256 -6.36 13.41 -8.93
N ASP A 257 -6.02 13.59 -10.21
CA ASP A 257 -6.93 13.52 -11.36
C ASP A 257 -7.48 12.10 -11.64
#